data_AF-A0A821KGJ0-F1
#
_entry.id   AF-A0A821KGJ0-F1
#
_cell.length_a   1.000
_cell.length_b   1.000
_cell.length_c   1.000
_cell.angle_alpha   90.00
_cell.angle_beta   90.00
_cell.angle_gamma   90.00
#
_symmetry.space_group_name_H-M   'P 1'
#
loop_
_entity.id
_entity.type
_entity.pdbx_description
1 polymer ?
#
loop_
_entity_poly.entity_id
_entity_poly.type
_entity_poly.pdbx_seq_one_letter_code
_entity_poly.pdbx_strand_id
1 'polypeptide(L)'
;MGTSLRSQVLAHYKKLLRTAQVVFQNDPTRIASMTQGIRENFAHYKNVTDEKTIKELIHAAKDTDSYLRREILQTIQTGDNTYRLVVKPYMLFDNTRLIRECEDDEKAHHEEEEKARQQGLSPCELAAQKSKK
;
A
#
# COMPACT_ATOMS: atom_id res chain seq x y z
N MET A 1 13.83 -31.91 -0.31
CA MET A 1 14.07 -31.69 1.14
C MET A 1 12.80 -31.17 1.77
N GLY A 2 11.98 -32.03 2.39
CA GLY A 2 10.74 -31.58 3.05
C GLY A 2 11.08 -30.80 4.32
N THR A 3 10.75 -29.51 4.36
CA THR A 3 11.01 -28.66 5.52
C THR A 3 9.93 -28.90 6.58
N SER A 4 10.33 -29.38 7.76
CA SER A 4 9.41 -29.54 8.90
C SER A 4 8.77 -28.20 9.28
N LEU A 5 7.53 -28.22 9.78
CA LEU A 5 6.82 -27.01 10.21
C LEU A 5 7.64 -26.19 11.22
N ARG A 6 8.32 -26.87 12.14
CA ARG A 6 9.25 -26.23 13.09
C ARG A 6 10.34 -25.42 12.39
N SER A 7 10.94 -25.97 11.33
CA SER A 7 11.96 -25.27 10.55
C SER A 7 11.38 -24.04 9.85
N GLN A 8 10.15 -24.13 9.34
CA GLN A 8 9.48 -23.01 8.68
C GLN A 8 9.17 -21.88 9.68
N VAL A 9 8.62 -22.20 10.85
CA VAL A 9 8.35 -21.23 11.92
C VAL A 9 9.64 -20.49 12.32
N LEU A 10 10.73 -21.22 12.57
CA LEU A 10 12.01 -20.61 12.96
C LEU A 10 12.62 -19.76 11.83
N ALA A 11 12.44 -20.17 10.58
CA ALA A 11 12.89 -19.39 9.44
C ALA A 11 12.13 -18.05 9.35
N HIS A 12 10.81 -18.06 9.48
CA HIS A 12 9.99 -16.85 9.46
C HIS A 12 10.25 -15.95 10.67
N TYR A 13 10.45 -16.53 11.85
CA TYR A 13 10.86 -15.78 13.04
C TYR A 13 12.16 -15.00 12.81
N LYS A 14 13.22 -15.68 12.34
CA LYS A 14 14.50 -15.03 12.02
C LYS A 14 14.35 -14.00 10.90
N LYS A 15 13.51 -14.28 9.90
CA LYS A 15 13.24 -13.37 8.79
C LYS A 15 12.62 -12.07 9.29
N LEU A 16 11.58 -12.14 10.12
CA LEU A 16 10.93 -10.97 10.70
C LEU A 16 11.89 -10.12 11.54
N LEU A 17 12.73 -10.74 12.36
CA LEU A 17 13.75 -10.02 13.14
C LEU A 17 14.75 -9.27 12.23
N ARG A 18 15.20 -9.91 11.15
CA ARG A 18 16.06 -9.24 10.15
C ARG A 18 15.31 -8.12 9.43
N THR A 19 14.04 -8.33 9.11
CA THR A 19 13.20 -7.31 8.48
C THR A 19 13.03 -6.10 9.37
N ALA A 20 12.82 -6.27 10.67
CA ALA A 20 12.79 -5.15 11.61
C ALA A 20 14.10 -4.35 11.59
N GLN A 21 15.26 -5.03 11.59
CA GLN A 21 16.56 -4.36 11.50
C GLN A 21 16.75 -3.57 10.21
N VAL A 22 16.29 -4.10 9.08
CA VAL A 22 16.42 -3.45 7.76
C VAL A 22 15.42 -2.31 7.60
N VAL A 23 14.17 -2.50 8.01
CA VAL A 23 13.10 -1.50 7.86
C VAL A 23 13.29 -0.33 8.81
N PHE A 24 13.78 -0.57 10.02
CA PHE A 24 14.01 0.44 11.04
C PHE A 24 15.50 0.80 11.17
N GLN A 25 16.26 0.72 10.07
CA GLN A 25 17.69 1.00 10.09
C GLN A 25 17.96 2.39 10.69
N ASN A 26 18.99 2.47 11.54
CA ASN A 26 19.38 3.67 12.30
C ASN A 26 18.38 4.14 13.36
N ASP A 27 17.34 3.36 13.68
CA ASP A 27 16.41 3.62 14.78
C ASP A 27 16.45 2.47 15.80
N PRO A 28 17.41 2.47 16.75
CA PRO A 28 17.57 1.38 17.71
C PRO A 28 16.34 1.22 18.62
N THR A 29 15.62 2.30 18.90
CA THR A 29 14.42 2.30 19.74
C THR A 29 13.28 1.55 19.05
N ARG A 30 13.03 1.84 17.77
CA ARG A 30 12.02 1.10 16.98
C ARG A 30 12.43 -0.34 16.75
N ILE A 31 13.71 -0.62 16.50
CA ILE A 31 14.20 -1.99 16.37
C ILE A 31 13.94 -2.78 17.65
N ALA A 32 14.24 -2.21 18.82
CA ALA A 32 14.03 -2.86 20.11
C ALA A 32 12.54 -3.15 20.36
N SER A 33 11.68 -2.14 20.18
CA SER A 33 10.22 -2.28 20.35
C SER A 33 9.63 -3.35 19.41
N MET A 34 10.01 -3.34 18.13
CA MET A 34 9.56 -4.36 17.18
C MET A 34 10.10 -5.75 17.50
N THR A 35 11.36 -5.85 17.90
CA THR A 35 11.98 -7.12 18.31
C THR A 35 11.26 -7.72 19.52
N GLN A 36 10.88 -6.88 20.49
CA GLN A 36 10.10 -7.29 21.65
C GLN A 36 8.72 -7.79 21.24
N GLY A 37 7.96 -7.03 20.44
CA GLY A 37 6.64 -7.45 19.97
C GLY A 37 6.67 -8.76 19.18
N ILE A 38 7.68 -8.96 18.32
CA ILE A 38 7.88 -10.23 17.60
C ILE A 38 8.15 -11.38 18.59
N ARG A 39 9.01 -11.17 19.60
CA ARG A 39 9.30 -12.20 20.61
C ARG A 39 8.06 -12.59 21.42
N GLU A 40 7.31 -11.60 21.88
CA GLU A 40 6.09 -11.81 22.66
C GLU A 40 5.03 -12.56 21.84
N ASN A 41 4.82 -12.17 20.59
CA ASN A 41 3.85 -12.84 19.73
C ASN A 41 4.22 -14.31 19.46
N PHE A 42 5.48 -14.61 19.17
CA PHE A 42 5.94 -15.98 18.98
C PHE A 42 5.93 -16.80 20.29
N ALA A 43 6.16 -16.15 21.44
CA ALA A 43 6.04 -16.81 22.73
C ALA A 43 4.58 -17.14 23.08
N HIS A 44 3.64 -16.24 22.77
CA HIS A 44 2.21 -16.43 22.98
C HIS A 44 1.69 -17.68 22.26
N TYR A 45 2.11 -17.91 21.01
CA TYR A 45 1.68 -19.07 20.22
C TYR A 45 2.61 -20.30 20.31
N LYS A 46 3.56 -20.32 21.25
CA LYS A 46 4.58 -21.39 21.35
C LYS A 46 3.97 -22.78 21.57
N ASN A 47 2.85 -22.86 22.28
CA ASN A 47 2.22 -24.13 22.68
C ASN A 47 1.10 -24.59 21.72
N VAL A 48 0.89 -23.90 20.60
CA VAL A 48 -0.08 -24.34 19.59
C VAL A 48 0.42 -25.62 18.92
N THR A 49 -0.40 -26.67 18.96
CA THR A 49 -0.07 -28.00 18.42
C THR A 49 -0.81 -28.34 17.13
N ASP A 50 -1.90 -27.61 16.81
CA ASP A 50 -2.67 -27.85 15.60
C ASP A 50 -1.91 -27.39 14.34
N GLU A 51 -1.73 -28.31 13.40
CA GLU A 51 -0.95 -28.06 12.18
C GLU A 51 -1.61 -27.01 11.26
N LYS A 52 -2.95 -26.97 11.19
CA LYS A 52 -3.65 -25.99 10.36
C LYS A 52 -3.41 -24.58 10.91
N THR A 53 -3.60 -24.41 12.22
CA THR A 53 -3.35 -23.14 12.91
C THR A 53 -1.89 -22.69 12.76
N ILE A 54 -0.92 -23.61 12.84
CA ILE A 54 0.50 -23.27 12.64
C ILE A 54 0.75 -22.73 11.22
N LYS A 55 0.13 -23.32 10.19
CA LYS A 55 0.28 -22.85 8.80
C LYS A 55 -0.32 -21.46 8.60
N GLU A 56 -1.47 -21.19 9.20
CA GLU A 56 -2.09 -19.86 9.17
C GLU A 56 -1.21 -18.81 9.84
N LEU A 57 -0.62 -19.12 11.00
CA LEU A 57 0.31 -18.24 11.70
C LEU A 57 1.60 -17.98 10.88
N ILE A 58 2.10 -18.99 10.17
CA ILE A 58 3.23 -18.82 9.25
C ILE A 58 2.86 -17.88 8.09
N HIS A 59 1.65 -18.02 7.54
CA HIS A 59 1.15 -17.14 6.49
C HIS A 59 1.04 -15.69 6.98
N ALA A 60 0.44 -15.48 8.15
CA ALA A 60 0.37 -14.16 8.78
C ALA A 60 1.76 -13.55 9.00
N ALA A 61 2.75 -14.35 9.43
CA ALA A 61 4.14 -13.90 9.57
C ALA A 61 4.77 -13.48 8.24
N LYS A 62 4.44 -14.16 7.13
CA LYS A 62 4.92 -13.83 5.78
C LYS A 62 4.27 -12.54 5.26
N ASP A 63 2.99 -12.34 5.52
CA ASP A 63 2.27 -11.14 5.12
C ASP A 63 2.77 -9.93 5.91
N THR A 64 2.98 -10.11 7.21
CA THR A 64 3.60 -9.10 8.08
C THR A 64 4.98 -8.70 7.56
N ASP A 65 5.84 -9.65 7.20
CA ASP A 65 7.15 -9.35 6.59
C ASP A 65 7.02 -8.51 5.31
N SER A 66 6.06 -8.83 4.46
CA SER A 66 5.80 -8.10 3.21
C SER A 66 5.28 -6.69 3.49
N TYR A 67 4.36 -6.56 4.43
CA TYR A 67 3.80 -5.27 4.87
C TYR A 67 4.88 -4.35 5.43
N LEU A 68 5.71 -4.82 6.36
CA LEU A 68 6.81 -4.04 6.93
C LEU A 68 7.78 -3.54 5.85
N ARG A 69 8.04 -4.35 4.82
CA ARG A 69 8.94 -3.97 3.73
C ARG A 69 8.32 -2.96 2.77
N ARG A 70 7.03 -3.10 2.44
CA ARG A 70 6.35 -2.35 1.38
C ARG A 70 5.64 -1.09 1.85
N GLU A 71 5.04 -1.11 3.04
CA GLU A 71 4.16 -0.02 3.48
C GLU A 71 4.86 0.94 4.45
N ILE A 72 5.90 0.49 5.15
CA ILE A 72 6.60 1.33 6.11
C ILE A 72 7.70 2.13 5.43
N LEU A 73 7.55 3.45 5.52
CA LEU A 73 8.53 4.48 5.18
C LEU A 73 9.11 5.09 6.46
N GLN A 74 10.38 5.49 6.41
CA GLN A 74 11.05 6.17 7.53
C GLN A 74 11.18 7.66 7.26
N THR A 75 10.97 8.47 8.29
CA THR A 75 11.23 9.91 8.26
C THR A 75 12.28 10.27 9.29
N ILE A 76 13.20 11.17 8.94
CA ILE A 76 14.24 11.69 9.83
C ILE A 76 13.97 13.18 10.02
N GLN A 77 13.81 13.61 11.27
CA GLN A 77 13.70 15.03 11.58
C GLN A 77 15.06 15.71 11.35
N THR A 78 15.09 16.71 10.48
CA THR A 78 16.33 17.43 10.12
C THR A 78 16.36 18.87 10.61
N GLY A 79 15.24 19.40 11.09
CA GLY A 79 15.14 20.75 11.66
C GLY A 79 13.80 20.96 12.35
N ASP A 80 13.48 22.22 12.65
CA ASP A 80 12.21 22.59 13.26
C ASP A 80 11.08 22.33 12.27
N ASN A 81 10.26 21.34 12.59
CA ASN A 81 9.13 20.88 11.79
C ASN A 81 9.47 20.42 10.36
N THR A 82 10.74 20.11 10.08
CA THR A 82 11.19 19.64 8.75
C THR A 82 11.65 18.19 8.86
N TYR A 83 11.12 17.34 7.97
CA TYR A 83 11.39 15.91 7.94
C TYR A 83 11.88 15.46 6.57
N ARG A 84 12.94 14.66 6.54
CA ARG A 84 13.43 13.98 5.34
C ARG A 84 12.84 12.57 5.27
N LEU A 85 12.10 12.30 4.22
CA LEU A 85 11.58 10.96 3.93
C LEU A 85 12.67 10.09 3.30
N VAL A 86 12.88 8.89 3.82
CA VAL A 86 13.77 7.88 3.26
C VAL A 86 12.94 6.92 2.40
N VAL A 87 12.89 7.20 1.10
CA VAL A 87 12.16 6.38 0.12
C VAL A 87 13.06 5.23 -0.34
N LYS A 88 12.53 4.01 -0.38
CA LYS A 88 13.28 2.84 -0.84
C LYS A 88 13.23 2.79 -2.38
N PRO A 89 14.32 2.40 -3.07
CA PRO A 89 14.36 2.47 -4.54
C PRO A 89 13.22 1.73 -5.24
N TYR A 90 12.78 0.59 -4.71
CA TYR A 90 11.70 -0.21 -5.29
C TYR A 90 10.29 0.35 -5.07
N MET A 91 10.14 1.42 -4.30
CA MET A 91 8.86 2.15 -4.12
C MET A 91 8.72 3.30 -5.12
N LEU A 92 9.79 3.65 -5.84
CA LEU A 92 9.75 4.66 -6.88
C LEU A 92 9.22 4.01 -8.16
N PHE A 93 8.19 4.62 -8.73
CA PHE A 93 7.65 4.25 -10.03
C PHE A 93 8.16 5.24 -11.08
N ASP A 94 8.37 4.76 -12.30
CA ASP A 94 8.67 5.64 -13.42
C ASP A 94 7.49 6.58 -13.65
N ASN A 95 7.81 7.87 -13.80
CA ASN A 95 6.80 8.89 -14.08
C ASN A 95 6.04 8.51 -15.35
N THR A 96 4.78 8.11 -15.21
CA THR A 96 3.90 7.93 -16.36
C THR A 96 3.20 9.24 -16.67
N ARG A 97 2.81 9.45 -17.93
CA ARG A 97 1.94 10.58 -18.27
C ARG A 97 0.65 10.38 -17.50
N LEU A 98 0.25 11.38 -16.72
CA LEU A 98 -1.11 11.46 -16.21
C LEU A 98 -2.01 11.48 -17.43
N ILE A 99 -2.62 10.33 -17.76
CA ILE A 99 -3.69 10.27 -18.73
C ILE A 99 -4.84 10.98 -18.03
N ARG A 100 -5.07 12.24 -18.40
CA ARG A 100 -6.33 12.90 -18.07
C ARG A 100 -7.37 12.20 -18.92
N GLU A 101 -7.99 11.14 -18.40
CA GLU A 101 -9.14 10.48 -19.02
C GLU A 101 -10.39 11.39 -19.06
N CYS A 102 -10.22 12.71 -19.13
CA CYS A 102 -11.28 13.70 -19.09
C CYS A 102 -11.24 14.64 -20.31
N GLU A 103 -10.24 14.56 -21.20
CA GLU A 103 -10.24 15.41 -22.40
C GLU A 103 -11.42 15.11 -23.33
N ASP A 104 -11.92 13.86 -23.34
CA ASP A 104 -13.04 13.47 -24.19
C ASP A 104 -14.38 13.93 -23.60
N ASP A 105 -14.55 13.89 -22.27
CA ASP A 105 -15.76 14.39 -21.59
C ASP A 105 -15.85 15.92 -21.62
N GLU A 106 -14.73 16.64 -21.41
CA GLU A 106 -14.70 18.11 -21.49
C GLU A 106 -14.99 18.62 -22.91
N LYS A 107 -14.48 17.93 -23.95
CA LYS A 107 -14.79 18.26 -25.35
C LYS A 107 -16.26 18.00 -25.68
N ALA A 108 -16.81 16.87 -25.23
CA ALA A 108 -18.22 16.53 -25.48
C ALA A 108 -19.17 17.58 -24.89
N HIS A 109 -18.91 18.03 -23.65
CA HIS A 109 -19.68 19.10 -23.02
C HIS A 109 -19.55 20.44 -23.76
N HIS A 110 -18.34 20.80 -24.20
CA HIS A 110 -18.14 22.05 -24.93
C HIS A 110 -18.82 22.04 -26.31
N GLU A 111 -18.80 20.91 -27.03
CA GLU A 111 -19.51 20.75 -28.31
C GLU A 111 -21.03 20.80 -28.17
N GLU A 112 -21.60 20.20 -27.11
CA GLU A 112 -23.04 20.27 -26.87
C GLU A 112 -23.49 21.69 -26.50
N GLU A 113 -22.69 22.41 -25.70
CA GLU A 113 -22.95 23.82 -25.42
C GLU A 113 -22.87 24.70 -26.68
N GLU A 114 -21.87 24.49 -27.55
CA GLU A 114 -21.78 25.24 -28.81
C GLU A 114 -22.96 24.96 -29.74
N LYS A 115 -23.39 23.69 -29.86
CA LYS A 115 -24.58 23.31 -30.65
C LYS A 115 -25.86 23.98 -30.12
N ALA A 116 -26.00 24.07 -28.79
CA ALA A 116 -27.13 24.76 -28.18
C ALA A 116 -27.10 26.28 -28.47
N ARG A 117 -25.91 26.92 -28.33
CA ARG A 117 -25.71 28.35 -28.63
C ARG A 117 -25.99 28.70 -30.10
N GLN A 118 -25.55 27.88 -31.04
CA GLN A 118 -25.82 28.07 -32.48
C GLN A 118 -27.32 28.00 -32.81
N GLN A 119 -28.09 27.24 -32.01
CA GLN A 119 -29.54 27.12 -32.17
C GLN A 119 -30.32 28.11 -31.29
N GLY A 120 -29.63 28.99 -30.55
CA GLY A 120 -30.25 29.99 -29.66
C GLY A 120 -31.01 29.37 -28.47
N LEU A 121 -30.68 28.13 -28.10
CA LEU A 121 -31.37 27.35 -27.07
C LEU A 121 -30.43 27.08 -25.89
N SER A 122 -30.99 26.84 -24.72
CA SER A 122 -30.22 26.29 -23.60
C SER A 122 -29.91 24.80 -23.84
N PRO A 123 -28.81 24.25 -23.29
CA PRO A 123 -28.46 22.83 -23.44
C PRO A 123 -29.58 21.87 -23.01
N CYS A 124 -30.34 22.25 -21.97
CA CYS A 124 -31.47 21.49 -21.45
C CYS A 124 -32.64 21.42 -22.44
N GLU A 125 -32.91 22.52 -23.15
CA GLU A 125 -33.97 22.58 -24.19
C GLU A 125 -33.60 21.76 -25.43
N LEU A 126 -32.32 21.73 -25.81
CA LEU A 126 -31.82 20.91 -26.92
C LEU A 126 -31.99 19.41 -26.63
N ALA A 127 -31.67 18.97 -25.41
CA ALA A 127 -31.84 17.59 -24.97
C ALA A 127 -33.32 17.16 -24.97
N ALA A 128 -34.22 18.04 -24.52
CA ALA A 128 -35.67 17.78 -24.50
C ALA A 128 -36.28 17.62 -25.91
N GLN A 129 -35.71 18.27 -26.93
CA GLN A 129 -36.15 18.12 -28.33
C GLN A 129 -35.69 16.80 -28.94
N LYS A 130 -34.48 16.34 -28.61
CA LYS A 130 -33.95 15.04 -29.08
C LYS A 130 -34.77 13.86 -28.53
N SER A 131 -35.29 13.96 -27.30
CA SER A 131 -36.08 12.89 -26.67
C SER A 131 -37.52 12.74 -27.19
N LYS A 132 -38.00 13.67 -28.03
CA LYS A 132 -39.37 13.66 -28.60
C LYS A 132 -39.41 13.21 -30.07
N LYS A 133 -38.28 12.80 -30.64
CA LYS A 133 -38.15 12.20 -31.98
C LYS A 133 -37.87 10.71 -31.86
#